data_AF-A0A512NLL7-F1
#
_entry.id   AF-A0A512NLL7-F1
#
_cell.length_a   1.000
_cell.length_b   1.000
_cell.length_c   1.000
_cell.angle_alpha   90.00
_cell.angle_beta   90.00
_cell.angle_gamma   90.00
#
_symmetry.space_group_name_H-M   'P 1'
#
loop_
_entity.id
_entity.type
_entity.pdbx_description
1 polymer ?
#
loop_
_entity_poly.entity_id
_entity_poly.type
_entity_poly.pdbx_seq_one_letter_code
_entity_poly.pdbx_strand_id
1 'polypeptide(L)'
;MARMDWEDFQRDHHRPHLLVVSVEPTTAPELPVVKADVERLAVRLGAIGNYAIKAEGITVYAAFEDNGDAERFAEVFRPKQITRESEWASKAWARMDGAALQRIADILGGVRLTTKRRRFSPR
;
A
#
# COMPACT_ATOMS: atom_id res chain seq x y z
N MET A 1 -6.77 10.22 13.88
CA MET A 1 -7.42 10.67 12.63
C MET A 1 -7.90 9.46 11.87
N ALA A 2 -8.84 9.63 10.94
CA ALA A 2 -9.62 8.52 10.38
C ALA A 2 -9.46 8.42 8.86
N ARG A 3 -9.64 7.21 8.36
CA ARG A 3 -9.91 6.94 6.93
C ARG A 3 -11.06 7.83 6.47
N MET A 4 -10.86 8.55 5.37
CA MET A 4 -11.89 9.35 4.70
C MET A 4 -12.42 8.63 3.45
N ASP A 5 -13.61 9.07 3.03
CA ASP A 5 -14.08 8.82 1.67
C ASP A 5 -13.15 9.51 0.64
N TRP A 6 -13.02 8.93 -0.55
CA TRP A 6 -12.05 9.41 -1.53
C TRP A 6 -12.44 10.78 -2.08
N GLU A 7 -13.69 10.97 -2.42
CA GLU A 7 -14.22 12.21 -2.97
C GLU A 7 -14.18 13.33 -1.92
N ASP A 8 -14.51 13.04 -0.66
CA ASP A 8 -14.39 14.00 0.43
C ASP A 8 -12.93 14.40 0.69
N PHE A 9 -12.00 13.43 0.70
CA PHE A 9 -10.57 13.70 0.89
C PHE A 9 -10.01 14.60 -0.22
N GLN A 10 -10.33 14.35 -1.50
CA GLN A 10 -9.86 15.21 -2.59
C GLN A 10 -10.42 16.63 -2.52
N ARG A 11 -11.65 16.79 -2.02
CA ARG A 11 -12.27 18.12 -1.86
C ARG A 11 -11.64 18.91 -0.72
N ASP A 12 -11.36 18.25 0.39
CA ASP A 12 -11.00 18.93 1.64
C ASP A 12 -9.48 19.15 1.77
N HIS A 13 -8.66 18.47 0.96
CA HIS A 13 -7.19 18.51 1.03
C HIS A 13 -6.56 19.09 -0.23
N HIS A 14 -5.81 20.19 -0.08
CA HIS A 14 -5.10 20.82 -1.19
C HIS A 14 -3.70 20.22 -1.38
N ARG A 15 -3.46 19.64 -2.57
CA ARG A 15 -2.18 19.01 -2.96
C ARG A 15 -1.67 17.94 -1.98
N PRO A 16 -2.46 16.90 -1.68
CA PRO A 16 -1.99 15.78 -0.84
C PRO A 16 -0.92 14.93 -1.54
N HIS A 17 -0.43 13.90 -0.85
CA HIS A 17 0.56 12.94 -1.33
C HIS A 17 -0.13 11.68 -1.85
N LEU A 18 0.15 11.27 -3.08
CA LEU A 18 -0.45 10.09 -3.72
C LEU A 18 0.55 8.95 -3.88
N LEU A 19 0.14 7.76 -3.50
CA LEU A 19 0.78 6.50 -3.89
C LEU A 19 -0.16 5.74 -4.83
N VAL A 20 0.34 5.43 -6.02
CA VAL A 20 -0.34 4.63 -7.04
C VAL A 20 0.29 3.26 -7.09
N VAL A 21 -0.49 2.22 -6.81
CA VAL A 21 -0.02 0.83 -6.79
C VAL A 21 -0.72 0.04 -7.88
N SER A 22 0.02 -0.32 -8.93
CA SER A 22 -0.50 -1.20 -9.98
C SER A 22 -0.45 -2.66 -9.51
N VAL A 23 -1.58 -3.35 -9.59
CA VAL A 23 -1.78 -4.74 -9.22
C VAL A 23 -1.81 -5.58 -10.48
N GLU A 24 -0.85 -6.49 -10.64
CA GLU A 24 -0.87 -7.39 -11.78
C GLU A 24 -1.79 -8.59 -11.52
N PRO A 25 -2.86 -8.76 -12.30
CA PRO A 25 -3.89 -9.77 -12.02
C PRO A 25 -3.40 -11.21 -12.16
N THR A 26 -2.24 -11.44 -12.80
CA THR A 26 -1.66 -12.79 -12.95
C THR A 26 -0.77 -13.21 -11.79
N THR A 27 -0.29 -12.26 -10.97
CA THR A 27 0.72 -12.53 -9.94
C THR A 27 0.36 -12.00 -8.56
N ALA A 28 -0.63 -11.12 -8.46
CA ALA A 28 -1.10 -10.53 -7.22
C ALA A 28 -2.51 -11.04 -6.85
N PRO A 29 -2.88 -10.98 -5.55
CA PRO A 29 -4.24 -11.23 -5.10
C PRO A 29 -5.24 -10.31 -5.80
N GLU A 30 -6.51 -10.69 -5.75
CA GLU A 30 -7.60 -9.88 -6.29
C GLU A 30 -7.59 -8.46 -5.69
N LEU A 31 -7.96 -7.47 -6.50
CA LEU A 31 -7.89 -6.05 -6.15
C LEU A 31 -8.58 -5.70 -4.80
N PRO A 32 -9.75 -6.29 -4.44
CA PRO A 32 -10.36 -6.04 -3.13
C PRO A 32 -9.51 -6.52 -1.95
N VAL A 33 -8.81 -7.64 -2.11
CA VAL A 33 -7.90 -8.18 -1.07
C VAL A 33 -6.72 -7.24 -0.90
N VAL A 34 -6.10 -6.82 -2.01
CA VAL A 34 -5.00 -5.86 -1.98
C VAL A 34 -5.43 -4.56 -1.32
N LYS A 35 -6.59 -4.02 -1.71
CA LYS A 35 -7.13 -2.79 -1.08
C LYS A 35 -7.29 -2.97 0.43
N ALA A 36 -7.85 -4.09 0.89
CA ALA A 36 -8.02 -4.37 2.31
C ALA A 36 -6.68 -4.48 3.05
N ASP A 37 -5.65 -5.06 2.43
CA ASP A 37 -4.31 -5.15 3.02
C ASP A 37 -3.62 -3.78 3.07
N VAL A 38 -3.79 -2.92 2.06
CA VAL A 38 -3.31 -1.52 2.10
C VAL A 38 -4.03 -0.73 3.20
N GLU A 39 -5.33 -0.94 3.39
CA GLU A 39 -6.11 -0.33 4.47
C GLU A 39 -5.61 -0.79 5.85
N ARG A 40 -5.37 -2.09 6.03
CA ARG A 40 -4.78 -2.63 7.27
C ARG A 40 -3.38 -2.11 7.51
N LEU A 41 -2.60 -1.93 6.44
CA LEU A 41 -1.24 -1.41 6.52
C LEU A 41 -1.24 0.03 7.06
N ALA A 42 -2.21 0.86 6.66
CA ALA A 42 -2.35 2.22 7.18
C ALA A 42 -2.57 2.25 8.69
N VAL A 43 -3.45 1.37 9.17
CA VAL A 43 -3.69 1.21 10.62
C VAL A 43 -2.43 0.71 11.32
N ARG A 44 -1.73 -0.27 10.72
CA ARG A 44 -0.58 -0.92 11.34
C ARG A 44 0.67 -0.03 11.41
N LEU A 45 0.89 0.80 10.40
CA LEU A 45 1.97 1.80 10.34
C LEU A 45 1.66 3.05 11.19
N GLY A 46 0.46 3.13 11.76
CA GLY A 46 0.03 4.25 12.60
C GLY A 46 -0.03 5.54 11.79
N ALA A 47 -0.82 5.53 10.70
CA ALA A 47 -1.07 6.75 9.92
C ALA A 47 -1.56 7.88 10.85
N ILE A 48 -0.88 9.01 10.82
CA ILE A 48 -1.08 10.14 11.73
C ILE A 48 -2.13 11.08 11.15
N GLY A 49 -2.03 11.36 9.85
CA GLY A 49 -2.91 12.26 9.10
C GLY A 49 -4.16 11.57 8.56
N ASN A 50 -5.01 12.35 7.89
CA ASN A 50 -6.12 11.78 7.13
C ASN A 50 -5.58 11.09 5.88
N TYR A 51 -6.27 10.02 5.48
CA TYR A 51 -5.92 9.27 4.28
C TYR A 51 -7.18 8.69 3.63
N ALA A 52 -7.10 8.47 2.32
CA ALA A 52 -8.14 7.82 1.54
C ALA A 52 -7.55 6.72 0.65
N ILE A 53 -8.29 5.62 0.49
CA ILE A 53 -7.86 4.48 -0.34
C ILE A 53 -8.99 4.11 -1.30
N LYS A 54 -8.69 4.18 -2.60
CA LYS A 54 -9.58 3.81 -3.70
C LYS A 54 -8.96 2.68 -4.51
N ALA A 55 -9.79 1.80 -5.06
CA ALA A 55 -9.38 0.80 -6.02
C ALA A 55 -10.17 0.99 -7.30
N GLU A 56 -9.49 0.99 -8.44
CA GLU A 56 -10.11 1.19 -9.75
C GLU A 56 -9.31 0.43 -10.83
N GLY A 57 -10.01 -0.34 -11.65
CA GLY A 57 -9.40 -1.18 -12.69
C GLY A 57 -8.46 -2.22 -12.10
N ILE A 58 -7.16 -2.01 -12.24
CA ILE A 58 -6.08 -2.86 -11.70
C ILE A 58 -5.17 -2.07 -10.75
N THR A 59 -5.63 -0.94 -10.24
CA THR A 59 -4.80 0.01 -9.49
C THR A 59 -5.44 0.32 -8.15
N VAL A 60 -4.61 0.33 -7.10
CA VAL A 60 -4.98 0.87 -5.80
C VAL A 60 -4.32 2.23 -5.65
N TYR A 61 -5.13 3.23 -5.33
CA TYR A 61 -4.71 4.60 -5.03
C TYR A 61 -4.79 4.80 -3.53
N ALA A 62 -3.69 5.24 -2.92
CA ALA A 62 -3.65 5.62 -1.52
C ALA A 62 -3.17 7.08 -1.43
N ALA A 63 -4.04 7.96 -0.94
CA ALA A 63 -3.75 9.37 -0.76
C ALA A 63 -3.58 9.69 0.72
N PHE A 64 -2.60 10.52 1.04
CA PHE A 64 -2.20 10.90 2.40
C PHE A 64 -2.10 12.41 2.50
N GLU A 65 -2.65 12.97 3.56
CA GLU A 65 -2.47 14.38 3.91
C GLU A 65 -1.02 14.65 4.35
N ASP A 66 -0.47 13.74 5.15
CA ASP A 66 0.86 13.86 5.74
C ASP A 66 1.94 13.23 4.87
N ASN A 67 3.06 13.95 4.69
CA ASN A 67 4.21 13.45 3.94
C ASN A 67 4.89 12.26 4.63
N GLY A 68 4.95 12.26 5.96
CA GLY A 68 5.58 11.17 6.72
C GLY A 68 4.81 9.86 6.63
N ASP A 69 3.47 9.92 6.55
CA ASP A 69 2.64 8.75 6.22
C ASP A 69 2.94 8.25 4.80
N ALA A 70 3.00 9.16 3.81
CA ALA A 70 3.32 8.80 2.43
C ALA A 70 4.72 8.18 2.27
N GLU A 71 5.72 8.71 2.98
CA GLU A 71 7.09 8.18 2.98
C GLU A 71 7.17 6.77 3.59
N ARG A 72 6.50 6.55 4.74
CA ARG A 72 6.41 5.21 5.35
C ARG A 72 5.79 4.19 4.40
N PHE A 73 4.76 4.58 3.65
CA PHE A 73 4.19 3.73 2.62
C PHE A 73 5.16 3.51 1.45
N ALA A 74 5.84 4.55 0.99
CA ALA A 74 6.84 4.43 -0.08
C ALA A 74 7.97 3.46 0.30
N GLU A 75 8.40 3.38 1.56
CA GLU A 75 9.38 2.39 2.01
C GLU A 75 8.90 0.94 1.85
N VAL A 76 7.62 0.70 2.14
CA VAL A 76 7.00 -0.63 2.01
C VAL A 76 6.88 -1.04 0.56
N PHE A 77 6.45 -0.13 -0.32
CA PHE A 77 6.19 -0.44 -1.72
C PHE A 77 7.43 -0.30 -2.62
N ARG A 78 8.43 0.50 -2.20
CA ARG A 78 9.62 0.88 -2.99
C ARG A 78 9.23 1.36 -4.39
N PRO A 79 8.56 2.53 -4.49
CA PRO A 79 8.07 3.05 -5.75
C PRO A 79 9.22 3.25 -6.74
N LYS A 80 8.94 2.94 -8.01
CA LYS A 80 9.91 3.07 -9.11
C LYS A 80 10.12 4.52 -9.51
N GLN A 81 9.13 5.38 -9.29
CA GLN A 81 9.15 6.76 -9.71
C GLN A 81 8.37 7.62 -8.70
N ILE A 82 8.91 8.80 -8.40
CA ILE A 82 8.23 9.84 -7.61
C ILE A 82 8.26 11.12 -8.45
N THR A 83 7.08 11.66 -8.77
CA THR A 83 6.91 12.92 -9.50
C THR A 83 6.18 13.95 -8.65
N ARG A 84 6.25 15.21 -9.06
CA ARG A 84 5.42 16.29 -8.54
C ARG A 84 4.45 16.70 -9.64
N GLU A 85 3.17 16.85 -9.30
CA GLU A 85 2.12 17.26 -10.24
C GLU A 85 1.36 18.46 -9.65
N SER A 86 0.61 19.20 -10.47
CA SER A 86 -0.12 20.37 -9.98
C SER A 86 -1.13 20.00 -8.90
N GLU A 87 -1.78 18.84 -9.05
CA GLU A 87 -2.82 18.32 -8.14
C GLU A 87 -2.26 17.60 -6.91
N TRP A 88 -0.97 17.21 -6.90
CA TRP A 88 -0.37 16.37 -5.86
C TRP A 88 0.96 16.96 -5.38
N ALA A 89 1.17 17.07 -4.06
CA ALA A 89 2.47 17.49 -3.53
C ALA A 89 3.58 16.50 -3.91
N SER A 90 3.25 15.21 -3.90
CA SER A 90 4.07 14.14 -4.47
C SER A 90 3.19 13.01 -4.99
N LYS A 91 3.65 12.35 -6.05
CA LYS A 91 3.01 11.17 -6.60
C LYS A 91 4.03 10.07 -6.80
N ALA A 92 3.86 8.97 -6.09
CA ALA A 92 4.72 7.81 -6.15
C ALA A 92 4.02 6.68 -6.94
N TRP A 93 4.77 6.00 -7.80
CA TRP A 93 4.29 4.86 -8.58
C TRP A 93 4.99 3.59 -8.15
N ALA A 94 4.22 2.60 -7.71
CA ALA A 94 4.69 1.29 -7.32
C ALA A 94 3.96 0.18 -8.07
N ARG A 95 4.59 -0.98 -8.11
CA ARG A 95 3.98 -2.22 -8.59
C ARG A 95 3.81 -3.15 -7.40
N MET A 96 2.63 -3.76 -7.30
CA MET A 96 2.42 -4.88 -6.40
C MET A 96 3.08 -6.10 -7.01
N ASP A 97 4.27 -6.43 -6.49
CA ASP A 97 4.99 -7.66 -6.81
C ASP A 97 5.03 -8.60 -5.59
N GLY A 98 5.53 -9.82 -5.78
CA GLY A 98 5.65 -10.80 -4.69
C GLY A 98 6.49 -10.29 -3.52
N ALA A 99 7.48 -9.42 -3.76
CA ALA A 99 8.30 -8.86 -2.69
C ALA A 99 7.55 -7.79 -1.89
N ALA A 100 6.70 -6.97 -2.52
CA ALA A 100 5.83 -6.02 -1.85
C ALA A 100 4.78 -6.75 -1.01
N LEU A 101 4.16 -7.79 -1.56
CA LEU A 101 3.22 -8.65 -0.83
C LEU A 101 3.87 -9.28 0.40
N GLN A 102 5.09 -9.81 0.27
CA GLN A 102 5.83 -10.37 1.41
C GLN A 102 6.10 -9.32 2.49
N ARG A 103 6.56 -8.12 2.10
CA ARG A 103 6.78 -7.00 3.03
C ARG A 103 5.51 -6.60 3.77
N ILE A 104 4.39 -6.50 3.06
CA ILE A 104 3.08 -6.20 3.66
C ILE A 104 2.67 -7.30 4.63
N ALA A 105 2.78 -8.56 4.23
CA ALA A 105 2.46 -9.70 5.09
C ALA A 105 3.31 -9.72 6.38
N ASP A 106 4.60 -9.43 6.27
CA ASP A 106 5.51 -9.35 7.41
C ASP A 106 5.08 -8.24 8.39
N ILE A 107 4.69 -7.06 7.88
CA ILE A 107 4.25 -5.91 8.71
C ILE A 107 2.89 -6.19 9.36
N LEU A 108 1.95 -6.77 8.62
CA LEU A 108 0.61 -7.11 9.11
C LEU A 108 0.62 -8.29 10.10
N GLY A 109 1.78 -8.90 10.35
CA GLY A 109 1.92 -10.02 11.28
C GLY A 109 1.38 -11.33 10.73
N GLY A 110 1.36 -11.48 9.40
CA GLY A 110 0.97 -12.71 8.73
C GLY A 110 1.80 -13.89 9.21
N VAL A 111 1.15 -14.82 9.92
CA VAL A 111 1.53 -16.20 10.22
C VAL A 111 2.74 -16.63 9.40
N ARG A 112 3.85 -16.88 10.11
CA ARG A 112 4.91 -17.76 9.61
C ARG A 112 4.23 -18.96 8.97
N LEU A 113 4.21 -19.06 7.64
CA LEU A 113 4.24 -20.36 7.02
C LEU A 113 5.54 -20.96 7.50
N THR A 114 5.47 -21.69 8.61
CA THR A 114 6.47 -22.63 9.02
C THR A 114 6.61 -23.55 7.82
N THR A 115 7.57 -23.25 6.96
CA THR A 115 8.12 -24.24 6.06
C THR A 115 8.73 -25.25 7.01
N LYS A 116 7.92 -26.26 7.38
CA LYS A 116 8.40 -27.53 7.88
C LYS A 116 9.40 -27.98 6.82
N ARG A 117 10.67 -27.64 7.00
CA ARG A 117 11.76 -28.44 6.45
C ARG A 117 11.66 -29.77 7.18
N ARG A 118 10.82 -30.67 6.65
CA ARG A 118 11.07 -32.11 6.79
C ARG A 118 12.48 -32.30 6.23
N ARG A 119 13.48 -32.32 7.10
CA ARG A 119 14.72 -33.04 6.76
C ARG A 119 14.32 -34.51 6.73
N PHE A 120 14.06 -34.97 5.52
CA PHE A 120 14.26 -36.35 5.15
C PHE A 120 15.60 -36.80 5.73
N SER A 121 15.56 -37.83 6.59
CA SER A 121 16.73 -38.63 6.93
C SER A 121 16.79 -39.75 5.91
N PRO A 122 17.86 -39.89 5.11
CA PRO A 122 18.18 -41.14 4.47
C PRO A 122 19.34 -41.79 5.23
N ARG A 123 18.97 -42.90 5.91
CA ARG A 123 19.74 -44.08 6.31
C ARG A 123 21.02 -43.91 7.13
#